data_AF-A0A1M5JAU1-F1
#
_entry.id   AF-A0A1M5JAU1-F1
#
_cell.length_a   1.000
_cell.length_b   1.000
_cell.length_c   1.000
_cell.angle_alpha   90.00
_cell.angle_beta   90.00
_cell.angle_gamma   90.00
#
_symmetry.space_group_name_H-M   'P 1'
#
loop_
_entity.id
_entity.type
_entity.pdbx_description
1 polymer ?
#
loop_
_entity_poly.entity_id
_entity_poly.type
_entity_poly.pdbx_seq_one_letter_code
_entity_poly.pdbx_strand_id
1 'polypeptide(L)'
;MAVITRVFDFIFGDGRNVLRETAEVFRENAEAGAARAETRHAAAMSQFGAEFGQPKRGAFDRFMDALNRLPRPFMAMGCIGLFVSAMVDPPWFAARMQGVALVPEPLWWLLGVIVSFYFGARHQLKGQEFQKAMAAHLCAVSALQSLDTVQSAEENAALRDWRRSQDT
;
A
#
# COMPACT_ATOMS: atom_id res chain seq x y z
N MET A 1 30.80 -30.86 -64.21
CA MET A 1 31.00 -30.70 -62.75
C MET A 1 30.64 -29.28 -62.31
N ALA A 2 29.35 -28.92 -62.32
CA ALA A 2 28.87 -27.59 -61.88
C ALA A 2 27.35 -27.58 -61.62
N VAL A 3 26.62 -28.47 -62.30
CA VAL A 3 25.16 -28.58 -62.16
C VAL A 3 24.74 -29.28 -60.87
N ILE A 4 25.46 -30.32 -60.45
CA ILE A 4 25.20 -31.03 -59.17
C ILE A 4 25.44 -30.12 -57.96
N THR A 5 26.45 -29.25 -58.00
CA THR A 5 26.73 -28.30 -56.91
C THR A 5 25.62 -27.25 -56.78
N ARG A 6 25.09 -26.73 -57.90
CA ARG A 6 23.96 -25.78 -57.90
C ARG A 6 22.65 -26.36 -57.39
N VAL A 7 22.38 -27.64 -57.67
CA VAL A 7 21.19 -28.33 -57.16
C VAL A 7 21.30 -28.58 -55.66
N PHE A 8 22.50 -28.92 -55.17
CA PHE A 8 22.75 -29.04 -53.74
C PHE A 8 22.70 -27.68 -53.02
N ASP A 9 23.21 -26.59 -53.61
CA ASP A 9 23.08 -25.24 -53.03
C ASP A 9 21.64 -24.74 -53.04
N PHE A 10 20.81 -25.14 -54.01
CA PHE A 10 19.39 -24.79 -54.03
C PHE A 10 18.58 -25.57 -52.97
N ILE A 11 18.94 -26.83 -52.71
CA ILE A 11 18.25 -27.69 -51.73
C ILE A 11 18.76 -27.43 -50.30
N PHE A 12 20.04 -27.09 -50.12
CA PHE A 12 20.68 -26.98 -48.80
C PHE A 12 21.17 -25.56 -48.45
N GLY A 13 21.21 -24.63 -49.40
CA GLY A 13 21.82 -23.31 -49.21
C GLY A 13 20.94 -22.26 -48.54
N ASP A 14 19.64 -22.51 -48.38
CA ASP A 14 18.68 -21.50 -47.86
C ASP A 14 17.80 -22.03 -46.71
N GLY A 15 18.06 -23.27 -46.25
CA GLY A 15 17.21 -23.97 -45.28
C GLY A 15 17.43 -23.61 -43.80
N ARG A 16 18.42 -22.76 -43.49
CA ARG A 16 18.73 -22.40 -42.10
C ARG A 16 17.68 -21.48 -41.46
N ASN A 17 16.97 -20.69 -42.26
CA ASN A 17 15.93 -19.80 -41.74
C ASN A 17 14.54 -20.47 -41.71
N VAL A 18 14.22 -21.33 -42.69
CA VAL A 18 12.90 -21.98 -42.80
C VAL A 18 12.69 -23.07 -41.72
N LEU A 19 13.75 -23.80 -41.35
CA LEU A 19 13.70 -24.76 -40.23
C LEU A 19 13.56 -24.05 -38.88
N ARG A 20 14.17 -22.87 -38.74
CA ARG A 20 14.02 -22.02 -37.56
C ARG A 20 12.61 -21.46 -37.48
N GLU A 21 12.08 -20.90 -38.57
CA GLU A 21 10.71 -20.38 -38.64
C GLU A 21 9.68 -21.48 -38.41
N THR A 22 9.86 -22.69 -38.96
CA THR A 22 8.94 -23.82 -38.76
C THR A 22 9.05 -24.41 -37.35
N ALA A 23 10.24 -24.46 -36.74
CA ALA A 23 10.40 -24.88 -35.34
C ALA A 23 9.84 -23.84 -34.35
N GLU A 24 9.91 -22.56 -34.67
CA GLU A 24 9.28 -21.47 -33.90
C GLU A 24 7.73 -21.52 -33.99
N VAL A 25 7.14 -22.14 -35.03
CA VAL A 25 5.69 -22.42 -35.13
C VAL A 25 5.23 -23.52 -34.16
N PHE A 26 6.08 -24.51 -33.85
CA PHE A 26 5.74 -25.62 -32.94
C PHE A 26 6.28 -25.46 -31.51
N ARG A 27 7.24 -24.56 -31.29
CA ARG A 27 7.82 -24.27 -29.98
C ARG A 27 8.15 -22.80 -29.88
N GLU A 28 7.41 -22.10 -29.02
CA GLU A 28 7.60 -20.66 -28.78
C GLU A 28 9.08 -20.34 -28.53
N ASN A 29 9.60 -19.35 -29.26
CA ASN A 29 10.96 -18.88 -29.08
C ASN A 29 11.09 -18.30 -27.66
N ALA A 30 11.83 -19.01 -26.80
CA ALA A 30 11.88 -18.76 -25.36
C ALA A 30 12.30 -17.32 -25.01
N GLU A 31 13.17 -16.69 -25.82
CA GLU A 31 13.55 -15.28 -25.67
C GLU A 31 12.42 -14.31 -26.04
N ALA A 32 11.69 -14.57 -27.12
CA ALA A 32 10.54 -13.74 -27.52
C ALA A 32 9.37 -13.90 -26.53
N GLY A 33 9.22 -15.07 -25.91
CA GLY A 33 8.29 -15.31 -24.80
C GLY A 33 8.72 -14.58 -23.52
N ALA A 34 10.01 -14.63 -23.16
CA ALA A 34 10.57 -13.95 -21.99
C ALA A 34 10.43 -12.43 -22.09
N ALA A 35 10.72 -11.83 -23.24
CA ALA A 35 10.55 -10.38 -23.47
C ALA A 35 9.08 -9.93 -23.36
N ARG A 36 8.14 -10.78 -23.83
CA ARG A 36 6.69 -10.54 -23.69
C ARG A 36 6.21 -10.72 -22.25
N ALA A 37 6.82 -11.64 -21.49
CA ALA A 37 6.53 -11.81 -20.08
C ALA A 37 7.03 -10.63 -19.24
N GLU A 38 8.25 -10.15 -19.50
CA GLU A 38 8.83 -8.98 -18.82
C GLU A 38 7.99 -7.71 -19.05
N THR A 39 7.61 -7.44 -20.30
CA THR A 39 6.74 -6.30 -20.63
C THR A 39 5.37 -6.38 -19.97
N ARG A 40 4.76 -7.57 -19.89
CA ARG A 40 3.51 -7.78 -19.14
C ARG A 40 3.70 -7.56 -17.63
N HIS A 41 4.82 -8.03 -17.07
CA HIS A 41 5.14 -7.85 -15.65
C HIS A 41 5.35 -6.37 -15.30
N ALA A 42 6.11 -5.64 -16.11
CA ALA A 42 6.34 -4.21 -15.94
C ALA A 42 5.04 -3.41 -16.04
N ALA A 43 4.17 -3.75 -17.01
CA ALA A 43 2.86 -3.13 -17.15
C ALA A 43 1.98 -3.37 -15.92
N ALA A 44 1.90 -4.62 -15.43
CA ALA A 44 1.14 -4.98 -14.25
C ALA A 44 1.62 -4.23 -12.99
N MET A 45 2.94 -4.11 -12.78
CA MET A 45 3.51 -3.35 -11.66
C MET A 45 3.25 -1.84 -11.76
N SER A 46 3.29 -1.28 -12.97
CA SER A 46 3.00 0.14 -13.19
C SER A 46 1.52 0.46 -12.91
N GLN A 47 0.60 -0.40 -13.35
CA GLN A 47 -0.83 -0.26 -13.11
C GLN A 47 -1.15 -0.47 -11.63
N PHE A 48 -0.52 -1.45 -10.99
CA PHE A 48 -0.64 -1.66 -9.54
C PHE A 48 -0.17 -0.43 -8.75
N GLY A 49 0.96 0.17 -9.12
CA GLY A 49 1.44 1.41 -8.49
C GLY A 49 0.51 2.61 -8.69
N ALA A 50 -0.17 2.68 -9.83
CA ALA A 50 -1.12 3.74 -10.14
C ALA A 50 -2.46 3.57 -9.41
N GLU A 51 -2.97 2.34 -9.28
CA GLU A 51 -4.27 2.05 -8.66
C GLU A 51 -4.19 1.95 -7.13
N PHE A 52 -3.10 1.42 -6.57
CA PHE A 52 -2.94 1.19 -5.14
C PHE A 52 -2.00 2.20 -4.45
N GLY A 53 -1.44 3.16 -5.20
CA GLY A 53 -0.65 4.25 -4.63
C GLY A 53 -1.48 5.09 -3.65
N GLN A 54 -0.99 5.28 -2.43
CA GLN A 54 -1.71 6.10 -1.44
C GLN A 54 -1.95 7.52 -1.99
N PRO A 55 -3.19 8.05 -1.93
CA PRO A 55 -3.46 9.40 -2.37
C PRO A 55 -2.64 10.39 -1.54
N LYS A 56 -1.82 11.20 -2.22
CA LYS A 56 -1.02 12.25 -1.58
C LYS A 56 -1.99 13.30 -1.01
N ARG A 57 -2.20 13.28 0.31
CA ARG A 57 -3.01 14.29 1.03
C ARG A 57 -2.51 15.70 0.71
N GLY A 58 -3.43 16.62 0.39
CA GLY A 58 -3.09 18.00 0.02
C GLY A 58 -2.48 18.78 1.19
N ALA A 59 -1.83 19.92 0.90
CA ALA A 59 -1.32 20.81 1.95
C ALA A 59 -2.47 21.39 2.82
N PHE A 60 -3.61 21.69 2.19
CA PHE A 60 -4.83 22.13 2.87
C PHE A 60 -5.38 21.05 3.81
N ASP A 61 -5.46 19.79 3.37
CA ASP A 61 -5.92 18.69 4.21
C ASP A 61 -5.04 18.52 5.45
N ARG A 62 -3.71 18.63 5.29
CA ARG A 62 -2.78 18.57 6.41
C ARG A 62 -2.95 19.74 7.39
N PHE A 63 -3.22 20.94 6.89
CA PHE A 63 -3.51 22.10 7.73
C PHE A 63 -4.81 21.90 8.52
N MET A 64 -5.89 21.49 7.86
CA MET A 64 -7.16 21.20 8.52
C MET A 64 -7.04 20.04 9.53
N ASP A 65 -6.23 19.03 9.22
CA ASP A 65 -5.92 17.96 10.16
C ASP A 65 -5.16 18.46 11.38
N ALA A 66 -4.19 19.36 11.20
CA ALA A 66 -3.47 19.98 12.32
C ALA A 66 -4.44 20.79 13.20
N LEU A 67 -5.27 21.64 12.59
CA LEU A 67 -6.26 22.46 13.29
C LEU A 67 -7.24 21.59 14.10
N ASN A 68 -7.73 20.49 13.51
CA ASN A 68 -8.60 19.54 14.21
C ASN A 68 -7.92 18.71 15.30
N ARG A 69 -6.58 18.71 15.35
CA ARG A 69 -5.78 18.05 16.40
C ARG A 69 -5.37 18.98 17.53
N LEU A 70 -5.42 20.29 17.32
CA LEU A 70 -5.13 21.31 18.32
C LEU A 70 -6.05 21.33 19.57
N PRO A 71 -7.32 20.86 19.54
CA PRO A 71 -8.16 20.87 20.74
C PRO A 71 -7.51 20.11 21.91
N ARG A 72 -6.81 19.00 21.62
CA ARG A 72 -6.21 18.15 22.66
C ARG A 72 -5.02 18.85 23.36
N PRO A 73 -4.05 19.44 22.65
CA PRO A 73 -3.05 20.33 23.23
C PRO A 73 -3.65 21.52 23.99
N PHE A 74 -4.64 22.21 23.42
CA PHE A 74 -5.23 23.40 24.05
C PHE A 74 -5.95 23.07 25.36
N MET A 75 -6.63 21.93 25.46
CA MET A 75 -7.25 21.48 26.71
C MET A 75 -6.19 21.29 27.80
N ALA A 76 -5.07 20.63 27.49
CA ALA A 76 -3.99 20.43 28.45
C ALA A 76 -3.34 21.76 28.87
N MET A 77 -3.03 22.62 27.90
CA MET A 77 -2.45 23.95 28.16
C MET A 77 -3.42 24.86 28.91
N GLY A 78 -4.73 24.75 28.66
CA GLY A 78 -5.77 25.49 29.36
C GLY A 78 -5.85 25.10 30.84
N CYS A 79 -5.76 23.81 31.16
CA CYS A 79 -5.70 23.35 32.56
C CYS A 79 -4.45 23.88 33.27
N ILE A 80 -3.27 23.77 32.64
CA ILE A 80 -2.02 24.31 33.20
C ILE A 80 -2.14 25.83 33.40
N GLY A 81 -2.67 26.55 32.40
CA GLY A 81 -2.90 27.99 32.47
C GLY A 81 -3.84 28.39 33.60
N LEU A 82 -4.90 27.61 33.84
CA LEU A 82 -5.80 27.81 35.00
C LEU A 82 -5.04 27.71 36.32
N PHE A 83 -4.24 26.66 36.51
CA PHE A 83 -3.42 26.50 37.73
C PHE A 83 -2.40 27.63 37.90
N VAL A 84 -1.73 28.04 36.83
CA VAL A 84 -0.80 29.17 36.85
C VAL A 84 -1.54 30.47 37.19
N SER A 85 -2.71 30.71 36.60
CA SER A 85 -3.50 31.93 36.87
C SER A 85 -3.93 32.04 38.33
N ALA A 86 -4.22 30.90 38.98
CA ALA A 86 -4.55 30.86 40.39
C ALA A 86 -3.37 31.25 41.30
N MET A 87 -2.12 31.04 40.85
CA MET A 87 -0.91 31.42 41.58
C MET A 87 -0.46 32.85 41.29
N VAL A 88 -0.63 33.32 40.06
CA VAL A 88 -0.18 34.64 39.61
C VAL A 88 -1.09 35.76 40.11
N ASP A 89 -2.41 35.59 40.02
CA ASP A 89 -3.41 36.58 40.48
C ASP A 89 -4.62 35.88 41.13
N PRO A 90 -4.50 35.55 42.44
CA PRO A 90 -5.56 34.83 43.15
C PRO A 90 -6.89 35.58 43.24
N PRO A 91 -6.94 36.91 43.52
CA PRO A 91 -8.20 37.66 43.53
C PRO A 91 -8.92 37.63 42.17
N TRP A 92 -8.19 37.80 41.06
CA TRP A 92 -8.78 37.72 39.73
C TRP A 92 -9.36 36.34 39.45
N PHE A 93 -8.62 35.28 39.79
CA PHE A 93 -9.08 33.90 39.62
C PHE A 93 -10.34 33.62 40.45
N ALA A 94 -10.36 34.02 41.72
CA ALA A 94 -11.49 33.81 42.62
C ALA A 94 -12.78 34.47 42.09
N ALA A 95 -12.68 35.68 41.53
CA ALA A 95 -13.83 36.37 40.93
C ALA A 95 -14.43 35.60 39.73
N ARG A 96 -13.61 34.89 38.94
CA ARG A 96 -14.12 34.07 37.82
C ARG A 96 -14.72 32.75 38.32
N MET A 97 -14.15 32.16 39.36
CA MET A 97 -14.70 30.95 39.98
C MET A 97 -16.10 31.15 40.57
N GLN A 98 -16.43 32.36 41.05
CA GLN A 98 -17.80 32.69 41.45
C GLN A 98 -18.79 32.57 40.28
N GLY A 99 -18.41 33.03 39.09
CA GLY A 99 -19.23 32.87 37.88
C GLY A 99 -19.41 31.40 37.48
N VAL A 100 -18.36 30.59 37.60
CA VAL A 100 -18.41 29.13 37.34
C VAL A 100 -19.33 28.42 38.34
N ALA A 101 -19.33 28.84 39.61
CA ALA A 101 -20.19 28.28 40.64
C ALA A 101 -21.69 28.56 40.41
N LEU A 102 -22.03 29.62 39.66
CA LEU A 102 -23.40 29.96 39.29
C LEU A 102 -23.90 29.18 38.06
N VAL A 103 -23.04 28.43 37.37
CA VAL A 103 -23.43 27.65 36.19
C VAL A 103 -24.35 26.50 36.63
N PRO A 104 -25.59 26.41 36.10
CA PRO A 104 -26.52 25.33 36.44
C PRO A 104 -25.95 23.94 36.13
N GLU A 105 -26.26 22.96 37.00
CA GLU A 105 -25.85 21.56 36.83
C GLU A 105 -26.21 20.96 35.45
N PRO A 106 -27.40 21.23 34.85
CA PRO A 106 -27.74 20.69 33.54
C PRO A 106 -26.78 21.13 32.41
N LEU A 107 -26.16 22.32 32.51
CA LEU A 107 -25.21 22.78 31.50
C LEU A 107 -23.89 22.01 31.57
N TRP A 108 -23.48 21.57 32.76
CA TRP A 108 -22.32 20.69 32.92
C TRP A 108 -22.56 19.33 32.28
N TRP A 109 -23.76 18.78 32.45
CA TRP A 109 -24.17 17.55 31.77
C TRP A 109 -24.16 17.71 30.25
N LEU A 110 -24.73 18.80 29.74
CA LEU A 110 -24.75 19.09 28.31
C LEU A 110 -23.33 19.21 27.74
N LEU A 111 -22.43 19.94 28.41
CA LEU A 111 -21.02 20.03 28.03
C LEU A 111 -20.38 18.63 27.97
N GLY A 112 -20.57 17.82 29.01
CA GLY A 112 -20.06 16.46 29.09
C GLY A 112 -20.55 15.58 27.93
N VAL A 113 -21.84 15.67 27.58
CA VAL A 113 -22.44 14.93 26.45
C VAL A 113 -21.84 15.37 25.12
N ILE A 114 -21.77 16.68 24.84
CA ILE A 114 -21.24 17.21 23.57
C ILE A 114 -19.78 16.81 23.38
N VAL A 115 -18.96 16.97 24.42
CA VAL A 115 -17.53 16.60 24.39
C VAL A 115 -17.38 15.09 24.20
N SER A 116 -18.14 14.28 24.95
CA SER A 116 -18.11 12.81 24.84
C SER A 116 -18.53 12.34 23.45
N PHE A 117 -19.53 12.96 22.83
CA PHE A 117 -19.95 12.63 21.48
C PHE A 117 -18.87 12.98 20.44
N TYR A 118 -18.31 14.21 20.52
CA TYR A 118 -17.27 14.67 19.59
C TYR A 118 -16.02 13.78 19.64
N PHE A 119 -15.48 13.54 20.85
CA PHE A 119 -14.28 12.73 21.00
C PHE A 119 -14.57 11.24 20.88
N GLY A 120 -15.74 10.77 21.31
CA GLY A 120 -16.17 9.38 21.19
C GLY A 120 -16.29 8.93 19.74
N ALA A 121 -16.96 9.71 18.89
CA ALA A 121 -17.08 9.41 17.46
C ALA A 121 -15.70 9.44 16.75
N ARG A 122 -14.84 10.41 17.08
CA ARG A 122 -13.49 10.49 16.49
C ARG A 122 -12.59 9.34 16.93
N HIS A 123 -12.73 8.85 18.15
CA HIS A 123 -11.99 7.67 18.62
C HIS A 123 -12.46 6.38 17.91
N GLN A 124 -13.75 6.25 17.64
CA GLN A 124 -14.29 5.11 16.87
C GLN A 124 -13.74 5.07 15.43
N LEU A 125 -13.70 6.21 14.74
CA LEU A 125 -13.15 6.29 13.38
C LEU A 125 -11.69 5.83 13.31
N LYS A 126 -10.87 6.24 14.29
CA LYS A 126 -9.46 5.83 14.34
C LYS A 126 -9.27 4.33 14.62
N GLY A 127 -10.18 3.73 15.39
CA GLY A 127 -10.21 2.27 15.59
C GLY A 127 -10.53 1.51 14.28
N GLN A 128 -11.46 2.02 13.48
CA GLN A 128 -11.76 1.44 12.17
C GLN A 128 -10.60 1.57 11.18
N GLU A 129 -9.89 2.71 11.17
CA GLU A 129 -8.67 2.88 10.36
C GLU A 129 -7.59 1.87 10.73
N PHE A 130 -7.39 1.61 12.03
CA PHE A 130 -6.43 0.60 12.50
C PHE A 130 -6.83 -0.81 12.05
N GLN A 131 -8.11 -1.18 12.19
CA GLN A 131 -8.60 -2.47 11.72
C GLN A 131 -8.43 -2.64 10.21
N LYS A 132 -8.73 -1.60 9.41
CA LYS A 132 -8.52 -1.61 7.96
C LYS A 132 -7.05 -1.75 7.60
N ALA A 133 -6.16 -1.02 8.27
CA ALA A 133 -4.73 -1.11 8.05
C ALA A 133 -4.18 -2.50 8.40
N MET A 134 -4.64 -3.09 9.50
CA MET A 134 -4.25 -4.45 9.90
C MET A 134 -4.74 -5.50 8.90
N ALA A 135 -5.99 -5.39 8.41
CA ALA A 135 -6.51 -6.27 7.36
C ALA A 135 -5.69 -6.15 6.05
N ALA A 136 -5.37 -4.92 5.62
CA ALA A 136 -4.54 -4.68 4.45
C ALA A 136 -3.12 -5.28 4.59
N HIS A 137 -2.51 -5.14 5.77
CA HIS A 137 -1.21 -5.76 6.06
C HIS A 137 -1.27 -7.28 6.03
N LEU A 138 -2.29 -7.91 6.60
CA LEU A 138 -2.46 -9.36 6.57
C LEU A 138 -2.63 -9.87 5.13
N CYS A 139 -3.43 -9.19 4.30
CA CYS A 139 -3.53 -9.50 2.88
C CYS A 139 -2.19 -9.38 2.17
N ALA A 140 -1.44 -8.29 2.39
CA ALA A 140 -0.13 -8.09 1.79
C ALA A 140 0.88 -9.19 2.19
N VAL A 141 0.91 -9.57 3.47
CA VAL A 141 1.77 -10.67 3.95
C VAL A 141 1.37 -12.01 3.31
N SER A 142 0.07 -12.31 3.23
CA SER A 142 -0.41 -13.53 2.57
C SER A 142 -0.08 -13.57 1.08
N ALA A 143 -0.10 -12.42 0.40
CA ALA A 143 0.28 -12.30 -1.01
C ALA A 143 1.79 -12.48 -1.21
N LEU A 144 2.62 -11.97 -0.29
CA LEU A 144 4.06 -12.23 -0.34
C LEU A 144 4.36 -13.72 -0.12
N GLN A 145 3.67 -14.39 0.80
CA GLN A 145 3.82 -15.83 1.03
C GLN A 145 3.39 -16.68 -0.17
N SER A 146 2.33 -16.26 -0.89
CA SER A 146 1.91 -16.94 -2.12
C SER A 146 2.90 -16.74 -3.26
N LEU A 147 3.52 -15.55 -3.36
CA LEU A 147 4.59 -15.31 -4.34
C LEU A 147 5.82 -16.16 -4.03
N ASP A 148 6.22 -16.27 -2.77
CA ASP A 148 7.38 -17.08 -2.34
C ASP A 148 7.18 -18.57 -2.63
N THR A 149 5.94 -19.08 -2.49
CA THR A 149 5.58 -20.46 -2.84
C THR A 149 5.53 -20.70 -4.34
N VAL A 150 5.04 -19.75 -5.14
CA VAL A 150 5.07 -19.83 -6.61
C VAL A 150 6.50 -19.75 -7.13
N GLN A 151 7.31 -18.83 -6.60
CA GLN A 151 8.71 -18.65 -6.97
C GLN A 151 9.54 -19.88 -6.60
N SER A 152 9.34 -20.46 -5.41
CA SER A 152 9.96 -21.74 -5.03
C SER A 152 9.56 -22.91 -5.95
N ALA A 153 8.33 -22.89 -6.48
CA ALA A 153 7.85 -23.90 -7.42
C ALA A 153 8.45 -23.71 -8.83
N GLU A 154 8.63 -22.46 -9.28
CA GLU A 154 9.20 -22.10 -10.57
C GLU A 154 10.74 -22.17 -10.62
N GLU A 155 11.43 -21.77 -9.53
CA GLU A 155 12.89 -21.71 -9.43
C GLU A 155 13.56 -23.07 -9.61
N ASN A 156 12.79 -24.16 -9.48
CA ASN A 156 13.24 -25.52 -9.81
C ASN A 156 12.49 -26.19 -10.96
N ALA A 157 11.94 -25.45 -11.92
CA ALA A 157 11.43 -26.05 -13.16
C ALA A 157 12.57 -26.72 -13.96
N ALA A 158 13.70 -26.03 -14.13
CA ALA A 158 14.88 -26.55 -14.83
C ALA A 158 15.52 -27.75 -14.12
N LEU A 159 15.60 -27.73 -12.78
CA LEU A 159 16.13 -28.84 -11.98
C LEU A 159 15.18 -30.05 -11.97
N ARG A 160 13.85 -29.84 -12.07
CA ARG A 160 12.85 -30.91 -12.25
C ARG A 160 12.91 -31.54 -13.63
N ASP A 161 13.09 -30.74 -14.67
CA ASP A 161 13.28 -31.24 -16.04
C ASP A 161 14.60 -32.00 -16.19
N TRP A 162 15.69 -31.50 -15.59
CA TRP A 162 16.97 -32.19 -15.51
C TRP A 162 16.86 -33.53 -14.77
N ARG A 163 16.17 -33.59 -13.61
CA ARG A 163 15.92 -34.86 -12.89
C ARG A 163 15.12 -35.85 -13.74
N ARG A 164 14.07 -35.39 -14.42
CA ARG A 164 13.26 -36.23 -15.33
C ARG A 164 14.07 -36.78 -16.51
N SER A 165 15.10 -36.06 -16.97
CA SER A 165 16.01 -36.52 -18.02
C SER A 165 17.07 -37.53 -17.56
N GLN A 166 17.23 -37.74 -16.24
CA GLN A 166 18.14 -38.76 -15.69
C GLN A 166 17.45 -40.09 -15.36
N ASP A 167 16.12 -40.09 -15.20
CA ASP A 167 15.32 -41.28 -14.88
C ASP A 167 14.82 -42.04 -16.13
N THR A 168 15.22 -41.64 -17.33
CA THR A 168 14.96 -42.33 -18.62
C THR A 168 16.26 -42.78 -19.26
#